data_AF-A0A954U4C5-F1
#
_entry.id   AF-A0A954U4C5-F1
#
_cell.length_a   1.000
_cell.length_b   1.000
_cell.length_c   1.000
_cell.angle_alpha   90.00
_cell.angle_beta   90.00
_cell.angle_gamma   90.00
#
_symmetry.space_group_name_H-M   'P 1'
#
loop_
_entity.id
_entity.type
_entity.pdbx_description
1 polymer ?
#
loop_
_entity_poly.entity_id
_entity_poly.type
_entity_poly.pdbx_seq_one_letter_code
_entity_poly.pdbx_strand_id
1 'polypeptide(L)' 'VLNRQRQVIYMGAMDDSPSGQDVKVHYVEQAIEAALRGELPEIKETVAIGCGIRYVRARRKPR' A
#
# COMPACT_ATOMS: atom_id res chain seq x y z
N VAL A 1 -5.18 0.51 -2.50
CA VAL A 1 -6.46 0.07 -3.08
C VAL A 1 -7.30 1.27 -3.46
N LEU A 2 -7.90 1.23 -4.65
CA LEU A 2 -8.80 2.28 -5.16
C LEU A 2 -10.24 1.77 -5.18
N ASN A 3 -11.21 2.64 -4.88
CA ASN A 3 -12.64 2.34 -5.02
C ASN A 3 -13.13 2.57 -6.47
N ARG A 4 -14.43 2.36 -6.71
CA ARG A 4 -15.08 2.54 -8.03
C ARG A 4 -14.93 3.95 -8.60
N GLN A 5 -14.81 4.95 -7.74
CA GLN A 5 -14.59 6.36 -8.08
C GLN A 5 -13.11 6.71 -8.26
N ARG A 6 -12.22 5.70 -8.24
CA ARG A 6 -10.75 5.82 -8.31
C ARG A 6 -10.15 6.63 -7.15
N GLN A 7 -10.82 6.66 -6.00
CA GLN A 7 -10.32 7.28 -4.78
C GLN A 7 -9.50 6.26 -3.99
N VAL A 8 -8.42 6.71 -3.36
CA VAL A 8 -7.60 5.87 -2.49
C VAL A 8 -8.37 5.59 -1.20
N ILE A 9 -8.65 4.31 -0.95
CA ILE A 9 -9.28 3.85 0.30
C ILE A 9 -8.32 3.09 1.21
N TYR A 10 -7.20 2.62 0.65
CA TYR A 10 -6.12 1.99 1.40
C TYR A 10 -4.75 2.28 0.77
N MET A 11 -3.75 2.57 1.58
CA MET A 11 -2.36 2.74 1.15
C MET A 11 -1.41 2.25 2.25
N GLY A 12 -0.56 1.27 1.95
CA GLY A 12 0.39 0.79 2.93
C GLY A 12 1.00 -0.55 2.59
N ALA A 13 1.42 -1.26 3.65
CA ALA A 13 1.93 -2.62 3.60
C ALA A 13 0.90 -3.60 3.01
N MET A 14 1.38 -4.72 2.51
CA MET A 14 0.49 -5.75 1.98
C MET A 14 -0.23 -6.51 3.11
N ASP A 15 0.54 -6.78 4.16
CA ASP A 15 0.18 -7.52 5.35
C ASP A 15 1.00 -7.03 6.55
N ASP A 16 0.86 -7.68 7.71
CA ASP A 16 1.54 -7.33 8.96
C ASP A 16 2.96 -7.91 9.12
N SER A 17 3.45 -8.72 8.17
CA SER A 17 4.75 -9.38 8.24
C SER A 17 5.73 -8.82 7.21
N PRO A 18 6.70 -7.97 7.60
CA PRO A 18 7.68 -7.44 6.66
C PRO A 18 8.55 -8.50 5.96
N SER A 19 8.70 -9.68 6.57
CA SER A 19 9.44 -10.83 6.02
C SER A 19 8.55 -11.85 5.29
N GLY A 20 7.22 -11.73 5.40
CA GLY A 20 6.25 -12.64 4.81
C GLY A 20 6.15 -14.03 5.46
N GLN A 21 6.82 -14.25 6.59
CA GLN A 21 6.86 -15.58 7.25
C GLN A 21 5.73 -15.77 8.26
N ASP A 22 5.37 -14.70 8.98
CA ASP A 22 4.41 -14.74 10.09
C ASP A 22 3.22 -13.81 9.80
N VAL A 23 2.56 -14.02 8.66
CA VAL A 23 1.42 -13.21 8.25
C VAL A 23 0.19 -13.58 9.07
N LYS A 24 -0.43 -12.60 9.73
CA LYS A 24 -1.69 -12.75 10.48
C LYS A 24 -2.80 -11.87 9.93
N VAL A 25 -2.47 -10.74 9.32
CA VAL A 25 -3.44 -9.77 8.81
C VAL A 25 -3.11 -9.40 7.38
N HIS A 26 -4.04 -9.70 6.46
CA HIS A 26 -3.92 -9.35 5.05
C HIS A 26 -4.64 -8.02 4.75
N TYR A 27 -3.97 -6.90 4.99
CA TYR A 27 -4.58 -5.57 4.86
C TYR A 27 -5.13 -5.29 3.46
N VAL A 28 -4.39 -5.67 2.41
CA VAL A 28 -4.81 -5.42 1.03
C VAL A 28 -6.04 -6.23 0.66
N GLU A 29 -6.12 -7.48 1.10
CA GLU A 29 -7.28 -8.36 0.84
C GLU A 29 -8.54 -7.80 1.51
N GLN A 30 -8.45 -7.46 2.79
CA GLN A 30 -9.55 -6.81 3.53
C GLN A 30 -10.00 -5.51 2.87
N ALA A 31 -9.06 -4.70 2.37
CA ALA A 31 -9.36 -3.47 1.67
C ALA A 31 -10.03 -3.69 0.30
N ILE A 32 -9.68 -4.77 -0.41
CA ILE A 32 -10.35 -5.15 -1.66
C ILE A 32 -11.77 -5.62 -1.38
N GLU A 33 -11.98 -6.46 -0.37
CA GLU A 33 -13.33 -6.90 0.02
C GLU A 33 -14.23 -5.72 0.41
N ALA A 34 -13.72 -4.79 1.22
CA ALA A 34 -14.43 -3.57 1.56
C ALA A 34 -14.77 -2.74 0.30
N ALA A 35 -13.81 -2.59 -0.63
CA ALA A 35 -14.04 -1.89 -1.90
C ALA A 35 -15.16 -2.53 -2.73
N LEU A 36 -15.19 -3.87 -2.80
CA LEU A 36 -16.20 -4.63 -3.52
C LEU A 36 -17.59 -4.50 -2.88
N ARG A 37 -17.66 -4.43 -1.54
CA ARG A 37 -18.89 -4.13 -0.79
C ARG A 37 -19.31 -2.67 -0.86
N GLY A 38 -18.45 -1.77 -1.38
CA GLY A 38 -18.70 -0.32 -1.37
C GLY A 38 -18.51 0.33 -0.01
N GLU A 39 -17.82 -0.37 0.91
CA GLU A 39 -17.50 0.06 2.26
C GLU A 39 -16.05 0.58 2.34
N LEU A 40 -15.71 1.19 3.48
CA LEU A 40 -14.34 1.56 3.79
C LEU A 40 -13.67 0.47 4.62
N PRO A 41 -12.40 0.12 4.35
CA PRO A 41 -11.66 -0.77 5.23
C PRO A 41 -11.47 -0.13 6.61
N GLU A 42 -11.39 -0.99 7.63
CA GLU A 42 -11.13 -0.57 9.01
C GLU A 42 -9.79 0.16 9.12
N ILE A 43 -8.76 -0.40 8.48
CA ILE A 43 -7.42 0.17 8.40
C ILE A 43 -7.26 0.80 7.02
N LYS A 44 -6.98 2.11 6.99
CA LYS A 44 -6.80 2.87 5.74
C LYS A 44 -5.34 3.08 5.36
N GLU A 45 -4.46 3.12 6.35
CA GLU A 45 -3.04 3.37 6.12
C GLU A 45 -2.18 2.52 7.03
N THR A 46 -1.09 1.98 6.48
CA THR A 46 -0.01 1.34 7.23
C THR A 46 1.32 1.72 6.60
N VAL A 47 2.42 1.53 7.34
CA VAL A 47 3.76 1.82 6.82
C VAL A 47 4.23 0.66 5.94
N ALA A 48 4.35 0.90 4.64
CA ALA A 48 4.97 -0.06 3.72
C ALA A 48 6.51 -0.06 3.90
N ILE A 49 7.10 -1.24 3.97
CA ILE A 49 8.55 -1.43 4.12
C ILE A 49 9.07 -2.12 2.86
N GLY A 50 10.16 -1.60 2.30
CA GLY A 50 10.78 -2.17 1.11
C GLY A 50 12.06 -1.46 0.70
N CYS A 51 12.69 -1.98 -0.34
CA CYS A 51 13.82 -1.30 -0.97
C CYS A 51 13.38 0.04 -1.60
N GLY A 52 14.26 1.03 -1.56
CA GLY A 52 14.00 2.31 -2.23
C GLY A 52 13.85 2.14 -3.74
N ILE A 53 12.90 2.87 -4.33
CA ILE A 53 12.69 2.91 -5.78
C ILE A 53 13.98 3.42 -6.45
N ARG A 54 14.48 2.68 -7.45
CA ARG A 54 15.68 3.04 -8.20
C ARG A 54 15.32 4.09 -9.24
N TYR A 55 15.73 5.34 -9.00
CA TYR A 55 15.58 6.42 -9.96
C TYR A 55 16.86 6.62 -10.79
N VAL A 56 16.69 6.97 -12.07
CA VAL A 56 17.81 7.40 -12.91
C VAL A 56 18.42 8.67 -12.31
N ARG A 57 19.74 8.71 -12.15
CA ARG A 57 20.42 9.90 -11.63
C ARG A 57 20.27 11.06 -12.62
N ALA A 58 19.51 12.09 -12.26
CA ALA A 58 19.59 13.36 -12.94
C ALA A 58 20.96 14.01 -12.64
N ARG A 59 21.77 14.26 -13.66
CA ARG A 59 23.01 15.05 -13.51
C ARG A 59 22.64 16.43 -12.99
N ARG A 60 23.03 16.77 -11.76
CA ARG A 60 22.89 18.13 -11.23
C ARG A 60 23.77 19.05 -12.08
N LYS A 61 23.21 20.14 -12.63
CA LYS A 61 24.03 21.17 -13.28
C LYS A 61 24.98 21.75 -12.22
N PRO A 62 26.29 21.89 -12.51
CA PRO A 62 27.19 22.62 -11.62
C PRO A 62 26.67 24.07 -11.47
N ARG A 63 26.73 24.59 -10.23
CA ARG A 63 26.35 25.98 -9.91
C ARG A 63 27.42 26.94 -10.39
#